data_AF-A0A2N0VY87-F1
#
_entry.id   AF-A0A2N0VY87-F1
#
_cell.length_a   1.000
_cell.length_b   1.000
_cell.length_c   1.000
_cell.angle_alpha   90.00
_cell.angle_beta   90.00
_cell.angle_gamma   90.00
#
_symmetry.space_group_name_H-M   'P 1'
#
loop_
_entity.id
_entity.type
_entity.pdbx_description
1 polymer ?
#
loop_
_entity_poly.entity_id
_entity_poly.type
_entity_poly.pdbx_seq_one_letter_code
_entity_poly.pdbx_strand_id
1 'polypeptide(L)'
;MKKLTLLSGALIFSLISLNSCAVTPPPVQASTQPEKRAVQPIPNPPQVIYRIDKNRYLTLEDYSNCDDGSIYYHNDNKKIKTKLWFLSKGTMNYKGKFIWAAKNDDMLAIPLVSGDNDACGDPLRGCAYSILSASHDGGKTFSDIKFGAINSSSSKNYTIIVTDDAIYIKNEGYSADKYMVNSTGAFIQPREILINDIFYKKMLAIGIPQDALNKDNPLGVSGQLLSTKYSYTDGQLSELGNKINTMYYDIRNKTPQDEMPNLKSSPQSTTHLNCNLDLITNQSKNQG
;
A
#
# COMPACT_ATOMS: atom_id res chain seq x y z
N MET A 1 -28.39 9.92 -53.37
CA MET A 1 -28.27 11.16 -54.17
C MET A 1 -29.31 12.17 -53.66
N LYS A 2 -28.91 13.45 -53.50
CA LYS A 2 -29.69 14.67 -53.09
C LYS A 2 -30.23 14.64 -51.64
N LYS A 3 -29.64 15.28 -50.60
CA LYS A 3 -29.22 16.68 -50.26
C LYS A 3 -30.37 17.68 -50.00
N LEU A 4 -30.11 18.60 -49.05
CA LEU A 4 -30.77 19.87 -48.65
C LEU A 4 -31.87 19.78 -47.54
N THR A 5 -32.00 20.66 -46.53
CA THR A 5 -31.23 21.83 -46.00
C THR A 5 -31.85 22.27 -44.66
N LEU A 6 -31.08 22.97 -43.83
CA LEU A 6 -31.50 23.78 -42.67
C LEU A 6 -32.43 24.94 -43.08
N LEU A 7 -33.35 25.34 -42.19
CA LEU A 7 -33.68 26.75 -41.94
C LEU A 7 -34.36 26.96 -40.57
N SER A 8 -33.79 27.90 -39.83
CA SER A 8 -34.22 28.46 -38.55
C SER A 8 -35.51 29.31 -38.67
N GLY A 9 -36.27 29.46 -37.58
CA GLY A 9 -37.10 30.65 -37.38
C GLY A 9 -38.41 30.48 -36.60
N ALA A 10 -38.37 30.94 -35.34
CA ALA A 10 -39.43 31.59 -34.55
C ALA A 10 -40.85 30.98 -34.49
N LEU A 11 -41.24 30.55 -33.28
CA LEU A 11 -42.63 30.51 -32.86
C LEU A 11 -42.84 31.41 -31.64
N ILE A 12 -43.48 32.54 -31.93
CA ILE A 12 -44.12 33.46 -31.01
C ILE A 12 -45.31 32.72 -30.37
N PHE A 13 -45.43 32.72 -29.05
CA PHE A 13 -46.73 32.58 -28.42
C PHE A 13 -46.96 33.67 -27.38
N SER A 14 -48.03 34.41 -27.67
CA SER A 14 -48.60 35.51 -26.94
C SER A 14 -49.21 35.07 -25.61
N LEU A 15 -49.12 35.99 -24.66
CA LEU A 15 -49.80 36.10 -23.37
C LEU A 15 -51.30 35.77 -23.42
N ILE A 16 -51.77 35.08 -22.37
CA ILE A 16 -53.09 35.35 -21.79
C ILE A 16 -52.91 35.43 -20.27
N SER A 17 -53.11 36.64 -19.76
CA SER A 17 -53.26 37.03 -18.36
C SER A 17 -54.62 36.60 -17.82
N LEU A 18 -54.70 36.20 -16.55
CA LEU A 18 -55.82 36.50 -15.65
C LEU A 18 -55.30 36.53 -14.21
N ASN A 19 -55.61 37.63 -13.51
CA ASN A 19 -55.13 37.96 -12.18
C ASN A 19 -55.91 37.23 -11.06
N SER A 20 -55.16 36.90 -10.01
CA SER A 20 -55.47 37.03 -8.58
C SER A 20 -56.68 36.32 -7.96
N CYS A 21 -56.37 35.32 -7.14
CA CYS A 21 -56.82 35.28 -5.74
C CYS A 21 -55.59 35.08 -4.85
N ALA A 22 -55.44 35.97 -3.87
CA ALA A 22 -54.32 36.03 -2.95
C ALA A 22 -54.36 34.89 -1.93
N VAL A 23 -53.22 34.21 -1.75
CA VAL A 23 -52.87 33.52 -0.50
C VAL A 23 -51.49 34.03 -0.12
N THR A 24 -51.39 34.52 1.11
CA THR A 24 -50.25 35.20 1.73
C THR A 24 -48.93 34.44 1.55
N PRO A 25 -47.80 35.10 1.25
CA PRO A 25 -46.49 34.45 1.30
C PRO A 25 -46.18 34.04 2.75
N PRO A 26 -45.55 32.86 2.97
CA PRO A 26 -44.99 32.53 4.27
C PRO A 26 -43.94 33.58 4.67
N PRO A 27 -43.77 33.85 5.97
CA PRO A 27 -42.91 34.92 6.45
C PRO A 27 -41.47 34.71 5.98
N VAL A 28 -40.87 35.82 5.56
CA VAL A 28 -39.47 35.99 5.20
C VAL A 28 -38.59 35.40 6.31
N GLN A 29 -37.96 34.25 6.05
CA GLN A 29 -36.67 33.95 6.66
C GLN A 29 -35.60 34.46 5.72
N ALA A 30 -35.13 35.67 6.01
CA ALA A 30 -33.84 36.13 5.52
C ALA A 30 -32.78 35.18 6.10
N SER A 31 -32.42 34.14 5.35
CA SER A 31 -31.16 33.44 5.58
C SER A 31 -30.07 34.32 4.98
N THR A 32 -29.60 35.28 5.77
CA THR A 32 -28.23 35.78 5.65
C THR A 32 -27.29 34.66 6.09
N GLN A 33 -27.13 33.63 5.24
CA GLN A 33 -25.93 32.83 5.30
C GLN A 33 -24.88 33.58 4.50
N PRO A 34 -23.83 34.15 5.12
CA PRO A 34 -22.65 34.50 4.35
C PRO A 34 -22.19 33.21 3.69
N GLU A 35 -22.00 33.25 2.37
CA GLU A 35 -21.26 32.23 1.65
C GLU A 35 -19.91 32.08 2.38
N LYS A 36 -19.82 31.09 3.26
CA LYS A 36 -18.60 30.76 3.96
C LYS A 36 -17.68 30.25 2.87
N ARG A 37 -16.93 31.15 2.24
CA ARG A 37 -15.73 30.81 1.48
C ARG A 37 -14.96 29.87 2.39
N ALA A 38 -15.01 28.58 2.10
CA ALA A 38 -14.20 27.61 2.78
C ALA A 38 -12.76 28.02 2.45
N VAL A 39 -12.13 28.73 3.39
CA VAL A 39 -10.70 29.00 3.33
C VAL A 39 -10.08 27.62 3.34
N GLN A 40 -9.63 27.14 2.18
CA GLN A 40 -8.84 25.93 2.15
C GLN A 40 -7.65 26.18 3.08
N PRO A 41 -7.41 25.32 4.08
CA PRO A 41 -6.29 25.49 4.97
C PRO A 41 -5.03 25.67 4.13
N ILE A 42 -4.32 26.78 4.34
CA ILE A 42 -3.00 26.96 3.74
C ILE A 42 -2.14 25.84 4.33
N PRO A 43 -1.58 24.93 3.52
CA PRO A 43 -0.75 23.86 4.05
C PRO A 43 0.41 24.44 4.85
N ASN A 44 0.68 23.82 6.00
CA ASN A 44 1.84 24.19 6.81
C ASN A 44 3.16 23.94 6.03
N PRO A 45 4.26 24.64 6.37
CA PRO A 45 5.53 24.46 5.68
C PRO A 45 6.04 23.02 5.79
N PRO A 46 6.72 22.47 4.76
CA PRO A 46 7.34 21.15 4.81
C PRO A 46 8.19 20.94 6.06
N GLN A 47 7.98 19.82 6.75
CA GLN A 47 8.79 19.42 7.91
C GLN A 47 9.59 18.18 7.60
N VAL A 48 10.87 18.13 7.98
CA VAL A 48 11.63 16.87 7.96
C VAL A 48 11.20 16.02 9.16
N ILE A 49 10.53 14.91 8.88
CA ILE A 49 9.99 14.00 9.90
C ILE A 49 10.92 12.83 10.20
N TYR A 50 11.81 12.48 9.26
CA TYR A 50 12.79 11.40 9.42
C TYR A 50 14.05 11.70 8.62
N ARG A 51 15.24 11.39 9.16
CA ARG A 51 16.50 11.47 8.41
C ARG A 51 17.16 10.10 8.38
N ILE A 52 17.42 9.61 7.17
CA ILE A 52 18.25 8.42 6.94
C ILE A 52 19.72 8.83 7.08
N ASP A 53 20.09 9.95 6.44
CA ASP A 53 21.40 10.58 6.56
C ASP A 53 21.32 12.08 6.21
N LYS A 54 22.46 12.70 5.89
CA LYS A 54 22.56 14.11 5.52
C LYS A 54 21.70 14.48 4.30
N ASN A 55 21.67 13.64 3.27
CA ASN A 55 21.07 13.95 1.97
C ASN A 55 19.77 13.20 1.72
N ARG A 56 19.48 12.14 2.49
CA ARG A 56 18.29 11.31 2.36
C ARG A 56 17.37 11.46 3.56
N TYR A 57 16.15 11.91 3.34
CA TYR A 57 15.20 12.19 4.42
C TYR A 57 13.75 12.13 3.95
N LEU A 58 12.82 12.08 4.91
CA LEU A 58 11.39 12.15 4.67
C LEU A 58 10.83 13.48 5.14
N THR A 59 9.90 14.04 4.38
CA THR A 59 9.13 15.22 4.79
C THR A 59 7.65 14.93 4.93
N LEU A 60 7.01 15.68 5.83
CA LEU A 60 5.57 15.87 5.87
C LEU A 60 5.24 17.17 5.15
N GLU A 61 4.38 17.12 4.14
CA GLU A 61 3.94 18.26 3.34
C GLU A 61 2.43 18.20 3.11
N ASP A 62 1.85 19.29 2.58
CA ASP A 62 0.43 19.35 2.23
C ASP A 62 -0.52 19.04 3.40
N TYR A 63 -0.15 19.45 4.62
CA TYR A 63 -0.80 19.03 5.87
C TYR A 63 -1.36 20.21 6.67
N SER A 64 -2.48 20.00 7.36
CA SER A 64 -3.04 20.94 8.34
C SER A 64 -2.69 20.54 9.78
N ASN A 65 -2.46 19.24 10.01
CA ASN A 65 -2.00 18.64 11.26
C ASN A 65 -1.07 17.46 10.97
N CYS A 66 -0.43 16.89 11.99
CA CYS A 66 0.53 15.80 11.78
C CYS A 66 -0.08 14.53 11.16
N ASP A 67 -1.39 14.40 11.14
CA ASP A 67 -2.11 13.19 10.72
C ASP A 67 -2.71 13.29 9.30
N ASP A 68 -2.76 14.45 8.65
CA ASP A 68 -3.48 14.61 7.37
C ASP A 68 -2.61 15.00 6.18
N GLY A 69 -1.30 14.80 6.29
CA GLY A 69 -0.34 15.18 5.27
C GLY A 69 0.07 14.09 4.30
N SER A 70 0.79 14.54 3.28
CA SER A 70 1.51 13.69 2.33
C SER A 70 2.96 13.52 2.76
N ILE A 71 3.48 12.30 2.66
CA ILE A 71 4.89 12.02 2.94
C ILE A 71 5.68 12.01 1.63
N TYR A 72 6.82 12.70 1.62
CA TYR A 72 7.75 12.68 0.49
C TYR A 72 9.12 12.16 0.92
N TYR A 73 9.72 11.32 0.08
CA TYR A 73 11.14 10.98 0.14
C TYR A 73 11.96 12.00 -0.63
N HIS A 74 13.10 12.40 -0.07
CA HIS A 74 14.07 13.30 -0.69
C HIS A 74 15.45 12.66 -0.76
N ASN A 75 16.15 12.91 -1.86
CA ASN A 75 17.58 12.68 -2.01
C ASN A 75 18.22 13.91 -2.67
N ASP A 76 18.88 14.74 -1.88
CA ASP A 76 19.46 16.01 -2.35
C ASP A 76 20.60 15.79 -3.36
N ASN A 77 21.43 14.77 -3.14
CA ASN A 77 22.54 14.44 -4.04
C ASN A 77 22.04 14.09 -5.44
N LYS A 78 20.93 13.34 -5.51
CA LYS A 78 20.32 12.88 -6.77
C LYS A 78 19.20 13.80 -7.27
N LYS A 79 18.87 14.88 -6.54
CA LYS A 79 17.74 15.79 -6.81
C LYS A 79 16.41 15.04 -6.97
N ILE A 80 16.16 14.05 -6.12
CA ILE A 80 14.93 13.25 -6.13
C ILE A 80 13.97 13.78 -5.07
N LYS A 81 12.70 13.95 -5.47
CA LYS A 81 11.57 14.12 -4.56
C LYS A 81 10.45 13.19 -5.03
N THR A 82 10.06 12.24 -4.19
CA THR A 82 9.06 11.22 -4.53
C THR A 82 7.97 11.18 -3.49
N LYS A 83 6.72 11.39 -3.92
CA LYS A 83 5.56 11.24 -3.05
C LYS A 83 5.37 9.77 -2.72
N LEU A 84 5.30 9.45 -1.43
CA LEU A 84 4.93 8.13 -0.98
C LEU A 84 3.40 8.03 -0.96
N TRP A 85 2.85 6.88 -1.34
CA TRP A 85 1.42 6.72 -1.59
C TRP A 85 0.55 6.75 -0.31
N PHE A 86 1.17 6.70 0.86
CA PHE A 86 0.50 6.63 2.15
C PHE A 86 0.42 7.99 2.87
N LEU A 87 -0.64 8.18 3.65
CA LEU A 87 -0.88 9.39 4.45
C LEU A 87 -0.09 9.36 5.76
N SER A 88 0.10 10.53 6.37
CA SER A 88 0.89 10.66 7.60
C SER A 88 0.28 10.02 8.85
N LYS A 89 -1.06 9.93 8.94
CA LYS A 89 -1.72 9.24 10.06
C LYS A 89 -1.37 7.76 10.11
N GLY A 90 -0.79 7.32 11.21
CA GLY A 90 -0.84 5.92 11.63
C GLY A 90 0.01 4.95 10.82
N THR A 91 0.79 5.39 9.84
CA THR A 91 1.42 4.48 8.86
C THR A 91 2.85 4.10 9.20
N MET A 92 3.54 4.77 10.12
CA MET A 92 4.96 4.55 10.39
C MET A 92 5.23 4.19 11.86
N ASN A 93 4.45 3.22 12.38
CA ASN A 93 4.54 2.77 13.77
C ASN A 93 5.39 1.50 13.95
N TYR A 94 6.39 1.26 13.09
CA TYR A 94 7.24 0.09 13.21
C TYR A 94 8.12 0.15 14.48
N LYS A 95 7.99 -0.85 15.35
CA LYS A 95 8.71 -0.99 16.63
C LYS A 95 9.72 -2.15 16.62
N GLY A 96 9.89 -2.83 15.49
CA GLY A 96 10.88 -3.90 15.33
C GLY A 96 12.30 -3.39 15.14
N LYS A 97 13.21 -4.32 14.86
CA LYS A 97 14.61 -3.99 14.54
C LYS A 97 14.72 -3.66 13.07
N PHE A 98 15.13 -2.43 12.76
CA PHE A 98 15.38 -2.01 11.38
C PHE A 98 16.88 -1.70 11.21
N ILE A 99 17.53 -2.44 10.32
CA ILE A 99 18.97 -2.36 10.08
C ILE A 99 19.22 -1.94 8.65
N TRP A 100 19.77 -0.73 8.48
CA TRP A 100 20.20 -0.23 7.19
C TRP A 100 21.67 -0.58 6.98
N ALA A 101 21.95 -1.70 6.32
CA ALA A 101 23.29 -2.18 6.02
C ALA A 101 23.74 -1.89 4.57
N ALA A 102 22.83 -1.42 3.71
CA ALA A 102 23.14 -0.98 2.36
C ALA A 102 24.10 0.22 2.40
N LYS A 103 25.17 0.12 1.62
CA LYS A 103 26.18 1.15 1.38
C LYS A 103 25.86 1.96 0.13
N ASN A 104 25.10 1.39 -0.79
CA ASN A 104 24.64 2.11 -1.97
C ASN A 104 23.47 3.05 -1.62
N ASP A 105 23.29 4.05 -2.48
CA ASP A 105 22.20 5.01 -2.37
C ASP A 105 20.91 4.53 -3.04
N ASP A 106 20.90 3.33 -3.61
CA ASP A 106 19.83 2.83 -4.46
C ASP A 106 18.80 2.02 -3.68
N MET A 107 19.27 1.17 -2.76
CA MET A 107 18.44 0.33 -1.91
C MET A 107 17.93 1.13 -0.73
N LEU A 108 16.61 1.33 -0.70
CA LEU A 108 15.90 2.01 0.37
C LEU A 108 14.75 1.11 0.84
N ALA A 109 14.44 1.17 2.13
CA ALA A 109 13.20 0.59 2.63
C ALA A 109 12.64 1.42 3.79
N ILE A 110 11.31 1.57 3.83
CA ILE A 110 10.61 2.32 4.85
C ILE A 110 9.51 1.41 5.42
N PRO A 111 9.65 0.91 6.66
CA PRO A 111 8.67 0.02 7.24
C PRO A 111 7.45 0.80 7.71
N LEU A 112 6.30 0.40 7.20
CA LEU A 112 5.00 1.01 7.47
C LEU A 112 4.10 0.02 8.20
N VAL A 113 3.63 0.42 9.37
CA VAL A 113 2.78 -0.39 10.24
C VAL A 113 1.74 0.51 10.87
N SER A 114 0.50 0.02 10.90
CA SER A 114 -0.62 0.64 11.62
C SER A 114 -0.33 0.81 13.12
N GLY A 115 -0.83 1.88 13.70
CA GLY A 115 -0.85 2.06 15.15
C GLY A 115 -1.73 1.03 15.85
N ASP A 116 -1.49 0.82 17.15
CA ASP A 116 -2.20 -0.19 17.95
C ASP A 116 -3.71 0.09 18.10
N ASN A 117 -4.12 1.36 18.01
CA ASN A 117 -5.50 1.83 18.16
C ASN A 117 -6.06 2.48 16.87
N ASP A 118 -5.36 2.35 15.74
CA ASP A 118 -5.82 2.95 14.51
C ASP A 118 -7.07 2.21 14.02
N ALA A 119 -8.18 2.95 13.91
CA ALA A 119 -9.46 2.38 13.52
C ALA A 119 -9.35 1.73 12.14
N CYS A 120 -9.54 0.43 12.15
CA CYS A 120 -9.59 -0.42 10.99
C CYS A 120 -10.94 -0.21 10.27
N GLY A 121 -10.98 0.60 9.20
CA GLY A 121 -12.27 0.86 8.54
C GLY A 121 -12.38 2.01 7.55
N ASP A 122 -11.28 2.54 7.00
CA ASP A 122 -11.38 3.42 5.83
C ASP A 122 -11.12 2.59 4.57
N PRO A 123 -11.94 2.68 3.51
CA PRO A 123 -11.71 1.99 2.24
C PRO A 123 -10.36 2.36 1.56
N LEU A 124 -9.70 3.45 1.97
CA LEU A 124 -8.31 3.77 1.60
C LEU A 124 -7.25 3.16 2.55
N ARG A 125 -7.68 2.64 3.71
CA ARG A 125 -6.85 2.10 4.80
C ARG A 125 -7.12 0.60 4.94
N GLY A 126 -6.42 -0.19 4.12
CA GLY A 126 -6.47 -1.65 4.23
C GLY A 126 -6.08 -2.12 5.63
N CYS A 127 -7.04 -2.70 6.34
CA CYS A 127 -6.78 -3.47 7.54
C CYS A 127 -5.82 -4.63 7.25
N ALA A 128 -4.81 -4.80 8.10
CA ALA A 128 -3.94 -5.97 8.19
C ALA A 128 -2.73 -6.11 7.25
N TYR A 129 -2.26 -5.05 6.57
CA TYR A 129 -0.97 -5.15 5.87
C TYR A 129 0.05 -4.16 6.43
N SER A 130 1.03 -4.70 7.14
CA SER A 130 2.29 -3.98 7.25
C SER A 130 3.02 -4.03 5.92
N ILE A 131 3.48 -2.87 5.47
CA ILE A 131 4.06 -2.69 4.15
C ILE A 131 5.47 -2.16 4.35
N LEU A 132 6.42 -2.74 3.65
CA LEU A 132 7.74 -2.18 3.50
C LEU A 132 7.78 -1.50 2.13
N SER A 133 7.77 -0.17 2.14
CA SER A 133 7.92 0.61 0.91
C SER A 133 9.39 0.60 0.52
N ALA A 134 9.71 -0.12 -0.54
CA ALA A 134 11.08 -0.44 -0.94
C ALA A 134 11.42 0.18 -2.30
N SER A 135 12.66 0.65 -2.43
CA SER A 135 13.20 1.18 -3.69
C SER A 135 14.56 0.53 -3.97
N HIS A 136 14.86 0.38 -5.26
CA HIS A 136 16.17 -0.07 -5.76
C HIS A 136 16.76 0.88 -6.80
N ASP A 137 16.16 2.07 -6.96
CA ASP A 137 16.54 3.07 -7.96
C ASP A 137 16.88 4.43 -7.33
N GLY A 138 17.20 4.40 -6.02
CA GLY A 138 17.54 5.57 -5.23
C GLY A 138 16.35 6.42 -4.81
N GLY A 139 15.16 5.82 -4.80
CA GLY A 139 13.91 6.43 -4.37
C GLY A 139 13.17 7.17 -5.47
N LYS A 140 13.46 6.92 -6.75
CA LYS A 140 12.64 7.45 -7.86
C LYS A 140 11.30 6.74 -7.92
N THR A 141 11.31 5.43 -7.66
CA THR A 141 10.11 4.61 -7.54
C THR A 141 10.16 3.77 -6.28
N PHE A 142 8.97 3.45 -5.75
CA PHE A 142 8.80 2.59 -4.60
C PHE A 142 7.80 1.48 -4.94
N SER A 143 8.10 0.28 -4.46
CA SER A 143 7.24 -0.91 -4.53
C SER A 143 6.91 -1.37 -3.12
N ASP A 144 5.77 -2.03 -2.97
CA ASP A 144 5.30 -2.48 -1.67
C ASP A 144 5.61 -3.96 -1.45
N ILE A 145 6.33 -4.25 -0.36
CA ILE A 145 6.53 -5.61 0.15
C ILE A 145 5.64 -5.79 1.36
N LYS A 146 4.68 -6.72 1.31
CA LYS A 146 3.81 -7.01 2.46
C LYS A 146 4.51 -7.92 3.44
N PHE A 147 4.32 -7.69 4.74
CA PHE A 147 4.76 -8.59 5.79
C PHE A 147 3.72 -8.74 6.90
N GLY A 148 3.77 -9.84 7.64
CA GLY A 148 2.69 -10.31 8.51
C GLY A 148 2.51 -9.60 9.85
N ALA A 149 3.08 -8.41 10.06
CA ALA A 149 2.77 -7.64 11.27
C ALA A 149 1.35 -7.05 11.13
N ILE A 150 0.54 -7.20 12.17
CA ILE A 150 -0.87 -6.77 12.18
C ILE A 150 -0.99 -5.32 12.68
N ASN A 151 -0.09 -4.92 13.58
CA ASN A 151 -0.02 -3.60 14.19
C ASN A 151 1.38 -3.31 14.75
N SER A 152 1.56 -2.09 15.25
CA SER A 152 2.78 -1.58 15.84
C SER A 152 3.37 -2.52 16.91
N SER A 153 2.55 -3.04 17.82
CA SER A 153 3.01 -3.95 18.88
C SER A 153 3.54 -5.28 18.33
N SER A 154 2.84 -5.89 17.36
CA SER A 154 3.29 -7.13 16.73
C SER A 154 4.57 -6.96 15.91
N SER A 155 4.84 -5.75 15.42
CA SER A 155 6.05 -5.46 14.65
C SER A 155 7.35 -5.56 15.45
N LYS A 156 7.28 -5.53 16.79
CA LYS A 156 8.44 -5.71 17.69
C LYS A 156 9.20 -7.01 17.44
N ASN A 157 8.49 -8.05 17.02
CA ASN A 157 9.05 -9.38 16.77
C ASN A 157 9.71 -9.48 15.38
N TYR A 158 9.72 -8.39 14.61
CA TYR A 158 10.31 -8.37 13.28
C TYR A 158 11.69 -7.75 13.31
N THR A 159 12.57 -8.31 12.48
CA THR A 159 13.84 -7.71 12.08
C THR A 159 13.82 -7.53 10.57
N ILE A 160 14.05 -6.31 10.10
CA ILE A 160 14.18 -5.98 8.68
C ILE A 160 15.62 -5.50 8.45
N ILE A 161 16.30 -6.11 7.48
CA ILE A 161 17.65 -5.75 7.07
C ILE A 161 17.65 -5.36 5.61
N VAL A 162 18.12 -4.15 5.31
CA VAL A 162 18.31 -3.65 3.95
C VAL A 162 19.80 -3.76 3.62
N THR A 163 20.15 -4.47 2.56
CA THR A 163 21.51 -4.63 2.05
C THR A 163 21.63 -4.08 0.64
N ASP A 164 22.82 -4.11 0.04
CA ASP A 164 23.07 -3.54 -1.29
C ASP A 164 22.30 -4.25 -2.42
N ASP A 165 21.97 -5.53 -2.24
CA ASP A 165 21.39 -6.40 -3.27
C ASP A 165 20.08 -7.10 -2.84
N ALA A 166 19.75 -7.06 -1.54
CA ALA A 166 18.59 -7.74 -1.00
C ALA A 166 17.95 -7.04 0.21
N ILE A 167 16.68 -7.35 0.42
CA ILE A 167 15.94 -7.02 1.64
C ILE A 167 15.57 -8.32 2.34
N TYR A 168 15.72 -8.32 3.65
CA TYR A 168 15.52 -9.47 4.51
C TYR A 168 14.49 -9.13 5.57
N ILE A 169 13.46 -9.96 5.72
CA ILE A 169 12.42 -9.79 6.74
C ILE A 169 12.35 -11.06 7.57
N LYS A 170 12.51 -10.95 8.89
CA LYS A 170 12.44 -12.09 9.81
C LYS A 170 11.49 -11.80 10.96
N ASN A 171 10.57 -12.72 11.21
CA ASN A 171 9.85 -12.79 12.48
C ASN A 171 10.59 -13.75 13.42
N GLU A 172 10.67 -13.47 14.72
CA GLU A 172 11.39 -14.30 15.71
C GLU A 172 10.99 -15.79 15.71
N GLY A 173 9.76 -16.13 15.31
CA GLY A 173 9.29 -17.51 15.23
C GLY A 173 9.45 -18.23 13.87
N TYR A 174 9.97 -17.55 12.85
CA TYR A 174 9.98 -18.04 11.48
C TYR A 174 11.34 -17.85 10.79
N SER A 175 11.51 -18.56 9.66
CA SER A 175 12.62 -18.33 8.75
C SER A 175 12.60 -16.90 8.20
N ALA A 176 13.74 -16.46 7.67
CA ALA A 176 13.80 -15.23 6.91
C ALA A 176 12.99 -15.36 5.62
N ASP A 177 12.41 -14.25 5.18
CA ASP A 177 12.06 -14.01 3.79
C ASP A 177 13.14 -13.15 3.16
N LYS A 178 13.68 -13.57 2.01
CA LYS A 178 14.64 -12.80 1.21
C LYS A 178 13.98 -12.25 -0.05
N TYR A 179 14.08 -10.94 -0.23
CA TYR A 179 13.63 -10.23 -1.41
C TYR A 179 14.82 -9.72 -2.21
N MET A 180 14.81 -9.98 -3.52
CA MET A 180 15.82 -9.52 -4.48
C MET A 180 15.13 -8.84 -5.65
N VAL A 181 15.84 -7.95 -6.33
CA VAL A 181 15.34 -7.28 -7.53
C VAL A 181 15.59 -8.19 -8.74
N ASN A 182 14.56 -8.44 -9.54
CA ASN A 182 14.70 -9.17 -10.81
C ASN A 182 15.11 -8.24 -11.97
N SER A 183 15.24 -8.80 -13.17
CA SER A 183 15.60 -8.02 -14.38
C SER A 183 14.58 -6.95 -14.80
N THR A 184 13.35 -6.99 -14.25
CA THR A 184 12.31 -5.99 -14.53
C THR A 184 12.21 -4.92 -13.43
N GLY A 185 13.09 -4.95 -12.42
CA GLY A 185 13.04 -4.03 -11.29
C GLY A 185 12.02 -4.41 -10.20
N ALA A 186 11.41 -5.60 -10.27
CA ALA A 186 10.45 -6.04 -9.27
C ALA A 186 11.16 -6.77 -8.11
N PHE A 187 10.74 -6.50 -6.88
CA PHE A 187 11.14 -7.29 -5.73
C PHE A 187 10.44 -8.66 -5.76
N ILE A 188 11.24 -9.72 -5.76
CA ILE A 188 10.79 -11.11 -5.81
C ILE A 188 11.40 -11.91 -4.65
N GLN A 189 10.74 -13.01 -4.27
CA GLN A 189 11.27 -13.99 -3.31
C GLN A 189 11.82 -15.20 -4.08
N PRO A 190 13.15 -15.32 -4.27
CA PRO A 190 13.71 -16.39 -5.11
C PRO A 190 13.36 -17.79 -4.59
N ARG A 191 13.33 -17.95 -3.27
CA ARG A 191 12.98 -19.21 -2.60
C ARG A 191 11.54 -19.64 -2.88
N GLU A 192 10.59 -18.71 -2.76
CA GLU A 192 9.17 -19.01 -3.02
C GLU A 192 8.92 -19.27 -4.51
N ILE A 193 9.63 -18.58 -5.42
CA ILE A 193 9.58 -18.88 -6.87
C ILE A 193 10.06 -20.32 -7.14
N LEU A 194 11.16 -20.74 -6.51
CA LEU A 194 11.68 -22.10 -6.66
C LEU A 194 10.69 -23.15 -6.13
N ILE A 195 10.12 -22.92 -4.93
CA ILE A 195 9.12 -23.82 -4.34
C ILE A 195 7.92 -23.95 -5.29
N ASN A 196 7.42 -22.84 -5.82
CA ASN A 196 6.27 -22.82 -6.71
C ASN A 196 6.56 -23.56 -8.02
N ASP A 197 7.74 -23.39 -8.61
CA ASP A 197 8.14 -24.13 -9.81
C ASP A 197 8.22 -25.64 -9.58
N ILE A 198 8.87 -26.08 -8.48
CA ILE A 198 8.96 -27.50 -8.12
C ILE A 198 7.55 -28.07 -7.86
N PHE A 199 6.72 -27.34 -7.11
CA PHE A 199 5.38 -27.75 -6.77
C PHE A 199 4.49 -27.87 -8.01
N TYR A 200 4.52 -26.87 -8.89
CA TYR A 200 3.80 -26.87 -10.16
C TYR A 200 4.17 -28.08 -11.03
N LYS A 201 5.48 -28.37 -11.19
CA LYS A 201 5.96 -29.54 -11.93
C LYS A 201 5.48 -30.86 -11.34
N LYS A 202 5.45 -30.97 -10.00
CA LYS A 202 4.94 -32.18 -9.33
C LYS A 202 3.43 -32.34 -9.47
N MET A 203 2.66 -31.25 -9.44
CA MET A 203 1.22 -31.28 -9.70
C MET A 203 0.90 -31.84 -11.08
N LEU A 204 1.62 -31.39 -12.12
CA LEU A 204 1.50 -31.95 -13.47
C LEU A 204 1.88 -33.44 -13.49
N ALA A 205 2.96 -33.82 -12.82
CA ALA A 205 3.43 -35.21 -12.78
C ALA A 205 2.47 -36.19 -12.10
N ILE A 206 1.64 -35.73 -11.15
CA ILE A 206 0.58 -36.56 -10.53
C ILE A 206 -0.74 -36.53 -11.33
N GLY A 207 -0.75 -35.93 -12.52
CA GLY A 207 -1.88 -35.97 -13.45
C GLY A 207 -2.89 -34.83 -13.30
N ILE A 208 -2.56 -33.76 -12.58
CA ILE A 208 -3.45 -32.58 -12.54
C ILE A 208 -3.37 -31.86 -13.89
N PRO A 209 -4.50 -31.62 -14.58
CA PRO A 209 -4.52 -30.92 -15.85
C PRO A 209 -3.98 -29.49 -15.75
N GLN A 210 -3.20 -29.06 -16.74
CA GLN A 210 -2.54 -27.76 -16.74
C GLN A 210 -3.52 -26.59 -16.64
N ASP A 211 -4.68 -26.67 -17.27
CA ASP A 211 -5.74 -25.65 -17.25
C ASP A 211 -6.51 -25.60 -15.92
N ALA A 212 -6.39 -26.65 -15.11
CA ALA A 212 -6.88 -26.63 -13.73
C ALA A 212 -5.87 -26.02 -12.75
N LEU A 213 -4.65 -25.68 -13.18
CA LEU A 213 -3.62 -25.07 -12.35
C LEU A 213 -3.54 -23.55 -12.57
N ASN A 214 -3.41 -22.81 -11.47
CA ASN A 214 -3.06 -21.40 -11.48
C ASN A 214 -1.56 -21.23 -11.22
N LYS A 215 -0.81 -20.71 -12.20
CA LYS A 215 0.64 -20.48 -12.05
C LYS A 215 0.98 -19.37 -11.04
N ASP A 216 0.06 -18.45 -10.79
CA ASP A 216 0.28 -17.30 -9.90
C ASP A 216 -0.11 -17.61 -8.44
N ASN A 217 -0.75 -18.75 -8.18
CA ASN A 217 -1.12 -19.20 -6.84
C ASN A 217 -0.51 -20.58 -6.56
N PRO A 218 0.40 -20.70 -5.56
CA PRO A 218 1.08 -21.95 -5.23
C PRO A 218 0.12 -23.12 -5.02
N LEU A 219 -0.99 -22.92 -4.30
CA LEU A 219 -2.01 -23.94 -4.02
C LEU A 219 -3.21 -23.84 -4.97
N GLY A 220 -3.09 -23.06 -6.04
CA GLY A 220 -4.17 -22.73 -6.95
C GLY A 220 -4.52 -23.90 -7.85
N VAL A 221 -5.32 -24.84 -7.34
CA VAL A 221 -5.96 -25.89 -8.13
C VAL A 221 -7.45 -25.61 -8.21
N SER A 222 -7.99 -25.51 -9.42
CA SER A 222 -9.40 -25.26 -9.66
C SER A 222 -10.21 -26.55 -9.45
N GLY A 223 -10.72 -26.73 -8.23
CA GLY A 223 -11.63 -27.83 -7.91
C GLY A 223 -12.87 -27.85 -8.80
N GLN A 224 -13.35 -26.68 -9.24
CA GLN A 224 -14.47 -26.55 -10.17
C GLN A 224 -14.15 -27.12 -11.56
N LEU A 225 -12.97 -26.82 -12.12
CA LEU A 225 -12.58 -27.39 -13.41
C LEU A 225 -12.37 -28.90 -13.29
N LEU A 226 -11.76 -29.34 -12.19
CA LEU A 226 -11.57 -30.77 -11.91
C LEU A 226 -12.92 -31.52 -11.83
N SER A 227 -13.92 -30.97 -11.15
CA SER A 227 -15.23 -31.61 -11.04
C SER A 227 -16.03 -31.54 -12.35
N THR A 228 -16.13 -30.36 -12.97
CA THR A 228 -17.02 -30.14 -14.12
C THR A 228 -16.47 -30.68 -15.44
N LYS A 229 -15.16 -30.57 -15.67
CA LYS A 229 -14.52 -30.95 -16.95
C LYS A 229 -13.85 -32.32 -16.87
N TYR A 230 -13.25 -32.63 -15.72
CA TYR A 230 -12.49 -33.88 -15.52
C TYR A 230 -13.21 -34.90 -14.64
N SER A 231 -14.47 -34.61 -14.25
CA SER A 231 -15.36 -35.52 -13.53
C SER A 231 -14.79 -36.04 -12.20
N TYR A 232 -13.96 -35.24 -11.52
CA TYR A 232 -13.53 -35.56 -10.16
C TYR A 232 -14.74 -35.55 -9.22
N THR A 233 -14.89 -36.62 -8.45
CA THR A 233 -15.86 -36.71 -7.35
C THR A 233 -15.38 -35.91 -6.14
N ASP A 234 -16.29 -35.55 -5.24
CA ASP A 234 -15.96 -34.84 -4.00
C ASP A 234 -14.93 -35.61 -3.14
N GLY A 235 -15.03 -36.95 -3.11
CA GLY A 235 -14.06 -37.81 -2.44
C GLY A 235 -12.65 -37.69 -3.05
N GLN A 236 -12.56 -37.72 -4.38
CA GLN A 236 -11.28 -37.54 -5.09
C GLN A 236 -10.71 -36.14 -4.88
N LEU A 237 -11.54 -35.10 -4.87
CA LEU A 237 -11.10 -33.73 -4.60
C LEU A 237 -10.56 -33.57 -3.19
N SER A 238 -11.21 -34.17 -2.19
CA SER A 238 -10.76 -34.17 -0.80
C SER A 238 -9.43 -34.89 -0.63
N GLU A 239 -9.29 -36.09 -1.20
CA GLU A 239 -8.04 -36.86 -1.18
C GLU A 239 -6.91 -36.11 -1.89
N LEU A 240 -7.20 -35.54 -3.06
CA LEU A 240 -6.25 -34.72 -3.82
C LEU A 240 -5.80 -33.50 -3.01
N GLY A 241 -6.72 -32.80 -2.35
CA GLY A 241 -6.41 -31.65 -1.50
C GLY A 241 -5.42 -32.00 -0.39
N ASN A 242 -5.63 -33.13 0.29
CA ASN A 242 -4.70 -33.63 1.31
C ASN A 242 -3.32 -33.93 0.71
N LYS A 243 -3.28 -34.61 -0.44
CA LYS A 243 -2.03 -34.94 -1.14
C LYS A 243 -1.26 -33.70 -1.59
N ILE A 244 -1.95 -32.71 -2.15
CA ILE A 244 -1.42 -31.39 -2.54
C ILE A 244 -0.80 -30.69 -1.33
N ASN A 245 -1.54 -30.64 -0.21
CA ASN A 245 -1.09 -29.98 1.02
C ASN A 245 0.19 -30.64 1.58
N THR A 246 0.19 -31.97 1.73
CA THR A 246 1.38 -32.71 2.19
C THR A 246 2.58 -32.50 1.27
N MET A 247 2.35 -32.54 -0.05
CA MET A 247 3.40 -32.34 -1.04
C MET A 247 3.99 -30.92 -0.95
N TYR A 248 3.16 -29.89 -0.81
CA TYR A 248 3.62 -28.51 -0.71
C TYR A 248 4.54 -28.32 0.50
N TYR A 249 4.13 -28.80 1.67
CA TYR A 249 4.95 -28.70 2.89
C TYR A 249 6.22 -29.54 2.81
N ASP A 250 6.19 -30.73 2.19
CA ASP A 250 7.39 -31.53 1.98
C ASP A 250 8.44 -30.78 1.14
N ILE A 251 8.02 -30.18 0.02
CA ILE A 251 8.91 -29.36 -0.82
C ILE A 251 9.41 -28.14 -0.04
N ARG A 252 8.52 -27.43 0.64
CA ARG A 252 8.87 -26.23 1.39
C ARG A 252 9.87 -26.53 2.50
N ASN A 253 9.73 -27.65 3.21
CA ASN A 253 10.63 -28.06 4.29
C ASN A 253 11.99 -28.53 3.77
N LYS A 254 12.03 -29.15 2.58
CA LYS A 254 13.27 -29.59 1.93
C LYS A 254 14.01 -28.47 1.19
N THR A 255 13.31 -27.40 0.82
CA THR A 255 13.93 -26.25 0.17
C THR A 255 14.69 -25.42 1.21
N PRO A 256 16.00 -25.15 1.01
CA PRO A 256 16.82 -24.38 1.94
C PRO A 256 16.13 -23.08 2.37
N GLN A 257 16.22 -22.78 3.67
CA GLN A 257 15.64 -21.55 4.23
C GLN A 257 16.55 -20.37 3.91
N ASP A 258 15.97 -19.19 3.72
CA ASP A 258 16.76 -17.97 3.70
C ASP A 258 17.29 -17.68 5.11
N GLU A 259 18.51 -17.16 5.17
CA GLU A 259 19.17 -16.77 6.41
C GLU A 259 19.44 -15.27 6.43
N MET A 260 19.35 -14.67 7.62
CA MET A 260 19.76 -13.29 7.81
C MET A 260 21.27 -13.18 7.59
N PRO A 261 21.76 -12.12 6.92
CA PRO A 261 23.20 -11.88 6.82
C PRO A 261 23.80 -11.66 8.21
N ASN A 262 25.00 -12.21 8.44
CA ASN A 262 25.78 -11.95 9.65
C ASN A 262 26.43 -10.56 9.55
N LEU A 263 25.74 -9.55 10.07
CA LEU A 263 26.23 -8.18 10.09
C LEU A 263 27.14 -7.96 11.31
N LYS A 264 28.42 -7.64 11.05
CA LYS A 264 29.30 -7.12 12.09
C LYS A 264 28.82 -5.71 12.47
N SER A 265 28.22 -5.59 13.66
CA SER A 265 27.81 -4.34 14.34
C SER A 265 27.43 -3.20 13.38
N SER A 266 26.23 -3.24 12.83
CA SER A 266 25.65 -2.09 12.12
C SER A 266 24.99 -1.15 13.14
N PRO A 267 25.11 0.18 12.99
CA PRO A 267 24.33 1.10 13.80
C PRO A 267 22.84 0.81 13.58
N GLN A 268 22.13 0.63 14.68
CA GLN A 268 20.67 0.51 14.68
C GLN A 268 20.10 1.88 14.32
N SER A 269 19.31 1.95 13.23
CA SER A 269 18.65 3.21 12.87
C SER A 269 17.41 3.37 13.75
N THR A 270 17.28 4.50 14.44
CA THR A 270 16.02 4.87 15.08
C THR A 270 14.98 5.04 13.98
N THR A 271 13.80 4.42 14.08
CA THR A 271 12.69 4.56 13.11
C THR A 271 11.66 5.62 13.51
N HIS A 272 11.95 6.40 14.56
CA HIS A 272 10.99 7.37 15.10
C HIS A 272 10.85 8.58 14.18
N LEU A 273 9.62 8.79 13.69
CA LEU A 273 9.21 10.04 13.07
C LEU A 273 8.89 11.07 14.12
N ASN A 274 9.32 12.31 13.91
CA ASN A 274 8.96 13.43 14.76
C ASN A 274 8.32 14.55 13.92
N CYS A 275 7.04 14.82 14.17
CA CYS A 275 6.34 15.99 13.66
C CYS A 275 6.48 17.13 14.67
N ASN A 276 6.86 18.32 14.21
CA ASN A 276 6.99 19.50 15.06
C ASN A 276 5.65 20.24 15.13
N LEU A 277 4.99 20.19 16.29
CA LEU A 277 3.71 20.86 16.53
C LEU A 277 3.81 22.39 16.49
N ASP A 278 4.99 22.97 16.78
CA ASP A 278 5.19 24.42 16.80
C ASP A 278 5.15 25.05 15.39
N LEU A 279 5.41 24.24 14.37
CA LEU A 279 5.34 24.64 12.96
C LEU A 279 3.92 24.51 12.38
N ILE A 280 2.95 24.06 13.18
CA ILE A 280 1.54 24.04 12.79
C ILE A 280 0.98 25.44 13.06
N THR A 281 0.66 26.16 11.99
CA THR A 281 -0.07 27.41 12.11
C THR A 281 -1.46 27.14 12.70
N ASN A 282 -1.68 27.53 13.95
CA ASN A 282 -3.00 27.56 14.56
C ASN A 282 -3.92 28.40 13.68
N GLN A 283 -4.80 27.77 12.90
CA GLN A 283 -5.96 28.49 12.35
C GLN A 283 -6.67 29.13 13.54
N SER A 284 -6.85 30.44 13.46
CA SER A 284 -7.25 31.33 14.55
C SER A 284 -8.26 30.68 15.50
N LYS A 285 -7.96 30.67 16.81
CA LYS A 285 -9.01 30.77 17.81
C LYS A 285 -9.88 31.95 17.38
N ASN A 286 -11.12 31.69 16.98
CA ASN A 286 -12.10 32.73 16.70
C ASN A 286 -12.16 33.64 17.93
N GLN A 287 -11.53 34.82 17.83
CA GLN A 287 -11.95 35.99 18.57
C GLN A 287 -13.03 36.64 17.70
N GLY A 288 -14.25 36.64 18.21
CA GLY A 288 -15.45 37.12 17.53
C GLY A 288 -16.67 36.42 18.09
#